data_AF-A0AAD9CH63-F1
#
_entry.id   AF-A0AAD9CH63-F1
#
_cell.length_a   1.000
_cell.length_b   1.000
_cell.length_c   1.000
_cell.angle_alpha   90.00
_cell.angle_beta   90.00
_cell.angle_gamma   90.00
#
_symmetry.space_group_name_H-M   'P 1'
#
loop_
_entity.id
_entity.type
_entity.pdbx_description
1 polymer ?
#
loop_
_entity_poly.entity_id
_entity_poly.type
_entity_poly.pdbx_seq_one_letter_code
_entity_poly.pdbx_strand_id
1 'polypeptide(L)'
;MLVSFAQIIPFSCAYPLETNISLNAAIRPLLNGGGLIGSGNRATANMTLFHNSNFSYRYPSGLVTLPMGSPLYVAVFVSENDPNFAVVLEDCYTTNSSNPEDHMRYYLIHSRCPTDPRYVSVIENGQSLHARFSALLFPLHGGNPYVFLHCTLRLCDKRTQNCVPHCRRRTYRSVENQDQLHPVTIGPITFE
;
A
#
# COMPACT_ATOMS: atom_id res chain seq x y z
N MET A 1 -40.62 27.42 25.99
CA MET A 1 -40.05 26.12 26.39
C MET A 1 -40.37 25.14 25.27
N LEU A 2 -39.45 24.89 24.35
CA LEU A 2 -39.65 23.96 23.22
C LEU A 2 -39.14 22.59 23.64
N VAL A 3 -40.03 21.59 23.66
CA VAL A 3 -39.68 20.20 23.97
C VAL A 3 -39.20 19.54 22.67
N SER A 4 -37.92 19.19 22.62
CA SER A 4 -37.31 18.45 21.50
C SER A 4 -37.54 16.96 21.72
N PHE A 5 -38.28 16.29 20.84
CA PHE A 5 -38.37 14.83 20.82
C PHE A 5 -37.31 14.29 19.86
N ALA A 6 -36.39 13.47 20.36
CA ALA A 6 -35.45 12.73 19.54
C ALA A 6 -36.17 11.51 18.93
N GLN A 7 -36.39 11.52 17.62
CA GLN A 7 -37.04 10.41 16.91
C GLN A 7 -35.98 9.51 16.26
N ILE A 8 -35.95 8.25 16.68
CA ILE A 8 -35.07 7.23 16.11
C ILE A 8 -35.77 6.65 14.88
N ILE A 9 -35.16 6.83 13.71
CA ILE A 9 -35.65 6.25 12.45
C ILE A 9 -34.85 4.97 12.19
N PRO A 10 -35.44 3.78 12.32
CA PRO A 10 -34.74 2.54 11.99
C PRO A 10 -34.57 2.44 10.47
N PHE A 11 -33.34 2.30 10.01
CA PHE A 11 -33.04 1.99 8.61
C PHE A 11 -32.55 0.54 8.50
N SER A 12 -32.99 -0.14 7.45
CA SER A 12 -32.57 -1.51 7.12
C SER A 12 -32.41 -1.59 5.61
N CYS A 13 -31.28 -2.11 5.16
CA CYS A 13 -31.07 -2.51 3.77
C CYS A 13 -31.09 -4.03 3.67
N ALA A 14 -31.89 -4.55 2.75
CA ALA A 14 -31.90 -5.96 2.38
C ALA A 14 -31.32 -6.11 0.98
N TYR A 15 -30.40 -7.06 0.81
CA TYR A 15 -29.80 -7.38 -0.48
C TYR A 15 -30.29 -8.75 -0.94
N PRO A 16 -30.57 -8.94 -2.25
CA PRO A 16 -30.97 -10.24 -2.77
C PRO A 16 -29.83 -11.26 -2.59
N LEU A 17 -30.15 -12.47 -2.13
CA LEU A 17 -29.17 -13.53 -1.94
C LEU A 17 -28.61 -14.07 -3.28
N GLU A 18 -29.36 -13.89 -4.37
CA GLU A 18 -28.95 -14.23 -5.73
C GLU A 18 -29.09 -13.01 -6.64
N THR A 19 -27.98 -12.56 -7.20
CA THR A 19 -27.94 -11.47 -8.19
C THR A 19 -27.30 -11.99 -9.47
N ASN A 20 -28.09 -12.15 -10.53
CA ASN A 20 -27.57 -12.42 -11.86
C ASN A 20 -27.09 -11.12 -12.48
N ILE A 21 -25.83 -10.78 -12.20
CA ILE A 21 -25.19 -9.57 -12.74
C ILE A 21 -24.65 -9.91 -14.13
N SER A 22 -25.28 -9.37 -15.18
CA SER A 22 -24.74 -9.42 -16.54
C SER A 22 -24.08 -8.08 -16.86
N LEU A 23 -22.83 -8.12 -17.32
CA LEU A 23 -22.10 -6.93 -17.74
C LEU A 23 -22.45 -6.65 -19.20
N ASN A 24 -23.23 -5.60 -19.47
CA ASN A 24 -23.62 -5.22 -20.84
C ASN A 24 -22.53 -4.41 -21.56
N ALA A 25 -21.27 -4.55 -21.15
CA ALA A 25 -20.12 -3.82 -21.68
C ALA A 25 -19.25 -4.76 -22.51
N ALA A 26 -18.97 -4.38 -23.75
CA ALA A 26 -18.04 -5.12 -24.59
C ALA A 26 -16.61 -4.94 -24.07
N ILE A 27 -15.98 -6.03 -23.65
CA ILE A 27 -14.56 -6.04 -23.26
C ILE A 27 -13.74 -6.02 -24.56
N ARG A 28 -13.15 -4.86 -24.88
CA ARG A 28 -12.17 -4.73 -25.97
C ARG A 28 -10.76 -4.75 -25.37
N PRO A 29 -10.05 -5.89 -25.38
CA PRO A 29 -8.66 -5.90 -24.94
C PRO A 29 -7.81 -5.12 -25.96
N LEU A 30 -7.19 -4.03 -25.51
CA LEU A 30 -6.20 -3.32 -26.31
C LEU A 30 -4.88 -4.11 -26.25
N LEU A 31 -4.70 -5.02 -27.20
CA LEU A 31 -3.42 -5.70 -27.40
C LEU A 31 -2.46 -4.75 -28.12
N ASN A 32 -1.72 -3.94 -27.35
CA ASN A 32 -0.54 -3.28 -27.90
C ASN A 32 0.55 -4.34 -28.09
N GLY A 33 0.87 -4.60 -29.36
CA GLY A 33 1.84 -5.61 -29.76
C GLY A 33 3.27 -5.31 -29.33
N GLY A 34 4.02 -6.40 -29.13
CA GLY A 34 5.49 -6.41 -29.10
C GLY A 34 6.10 -6.66 -27.73
N GLY A 35 6.11 -7.91 -27.25
CA GLY A 35 6.93 -8.32 -26.11
C GLY A 35 6.48 -9.61 -25.45
N LEU A 36 7.24 -10.69 -25.68
CA LEU A 36 7.30 -12.00 -25.02
C LEU A 36 6.17 -12.38 -24.04
N ILE A 37 5.44 -13.43 -24.42
CA ILE A 37 4.44 -14.15 -23.62
C ILE A 37 5.09 -14.73 -22.36
N GLY A 38 4.78 -14.12 -21.20
CA GLY A 38 4.81 -14.77 -19.90
C GLY A 38 3.36 -15.00 -19.45
N SER A 39 2.81 -16.18 -19.73
CA SER A 39 1.45 -16.55 -19.36
C SER A 39 1.38 -16.87 -17.86
N GLY A 40 1.06 -15.88 -17.04
CA GLY A 40 0.69 -16.01 -15.63
C GLY A 40 -0.21 -14.85 -15.21
N ASN A 41 -1.15 -15.07 -14.28
CA ASN A 41 -1.95 -13.99 -13.71
C ASN A 41 -1.00 -12.98 -13.06
N ARG A 42 -1.12 -11.69 -13.43
CA ARG A 42 -0.29 -10.64 -12.84
C ARG A 42 -0.60 -10.54 -11.35
N ALA A 43 0.41 -10.72 -10.49
CA ALA A 43 0.19 -10.75 -9.05
C ALA A 43 -0.42 -9.43 -8.54
N THR A 44 -1.50 -9.54 -7.76
CA THR A 44 -2.22 -8.39 -7.20
C THR A 44 -1.74 -8.12 -5.79
N ALA A 45 -1.36 -6.87 -5.51
CA ALA A 45 -0.90 -6.43 -4.20
C ALA A 45 -1.94 -5.52 -3.54
N ASN A 46 -2.15 -5.72 -2.23
CA ASN A 46 -3.03 -4.92 -1.39
C ASN A 46 -2.23 -4.29 -0.25
N MET A 47 -2.56 -3.04 0.09
CA MET A 47 -1.99 -2.31 1.22
C MET A 47 -3.08 -2.04 2.26
N THR A 48 -2.73 -2.11 3.53
CA THR A 48 -3.64 -1.87 4.65
C THR A 48 -2.93 -1.13 5.77
N LEU A 49 -3.63 -0.16 6.36
CA LEU A 49 -3.16 0.65 7.47
C LEU A 49 -3.72 0.14 8.80
N PHE A 50 -2.92 0.22 9.86
CA PHE A 50 -3.25 -0.24 11.20
C PHE A 50 -2.85 0.78 12.26
N HIS A 51 -3.62 0.79 13.35
CA HIS A 51 -3.35 1.63 14.52
C HIS A 51 -2.26 1.06 15.43
N ASN A 52 -2.02 -0.25 15.40
CA ASN A 52 -1.19 -0.95 16.38
C ASN A 52 -0.09 -1.82 15.76
N SER A 53 0.98 -2.02 16.52
CA SER A 53 2.15 -2.83 16.14
C SER A 53 1.86 -4.30 15.88
N ASN A 54 0.73 -4.81 16.36
CA ASN A 54 0.32 -6.20 16.16
C ASN A 54 -0.51 -6.39 14.88
N PHE A 55 -0.72 -5.32 14.08
CA PHE A 55 -1.47 -5.38 12.81
C PHE A 55 -2.86 -6.02 12.97
N SER A 56 -3.55 -5.69 14.06
CA SER A 56 -4.85 -6.28 14.40
C SER A 56 -5.99 -5.29 14.18
N TYR A 57 -5.78 -4.02 14.52
CA TYR A 57 -6.80 -2.98 14.41
C TYR A 57 -6.55 -2.12 13.17
N ARG A 58 -7.35 -2.36 12.12
CA ARG A 58 -7.26 -1.71 10.82
C ARG A 58 -7.95 -0.35 10.82
N TYR A 59 -7.37 0.60 10.10
CA TYR A 59 -8.11 1.80 9.71
C TYR A 59 -9.21 1.44 8.69
N PRO A 60 -10.33 2.19 8.68
CA PRO A 60 -11.35 2.03 7.66
C PRO A 60 -10.82 2.45 6.29
N SER A 61 -11.47 1.97 5.22
CA SER A 61 -11.22 2.45 3.87
C SER A 61 -11.66 3.91 3.73
N GLY A 62 -10.86 4.73 3.06
CA GLY A 62 -11.17 6.15 2.80
C GLY A 62 -10.22 7.08 3.55
N LEU A 63 -10.77 8.17 4.09
CA LEU A 63 -10.00 9.16 4.84
C LEU A 63 -9.53 8.57 6.17
N VAL A 64 -8.21 8.62 6.40
CA VAL A 64 -7.56 8.16 7.63
C VAL A 64 -7.06 9.35 8.41
N THR A 65 -7.42 9.45 9.69
CA THR A 65 -6.89 10.47 10.59
C THR A 65 -5.84 9.85 11.51
N LEU A 66 -4.64 10.41 11.50
CA LEU A 66 -3.51 9.97 12.30
C LEU A 66 -3.19 11.02 13.38
N PRO A 67 -3.13 10.64 14.66
CA PRO A 67 -2.72 11.57 15.71
C PRO A 67 -1.28 12.05 15.51
N MET A 68 -1.03 13.34 15.74
CA MET A 68 0.32 13.92 15.71
C MET A 68 1.34 13.09 16.51
N GLY A 69 2.47 12.76 15.88
CA GLY A 69 3.57 12.03 16.53
C GLY A 69 3.31 10.54 16.78
N SER A 70 2.16 10.00 16.35
CA SER A 70 1.88 8.57 16.44
C SER A 70 2.39 7.79 15.21
N PRO A 71 2.94 6.59 15.39
CA PRO A 71 3.39 5.77 14.26
C PRO A 71 2.20 5.16 13.52
N LEU A 72 2.25 5.23 12.20
CA LEU A 72 1.36 4.48 11.31
C LEU A 72 1.97 3.10 11.05
N TYR A 73 1.16 2.05 11.21
CA TYR A 73 1.57 0.69 10.89
C TYR A 73 0.99 0.27 9.54
N VAL A 74 1.84 -0.23 8.65
CA VAL A 74 1.48 -0.53 7.26
C VAL A 74 1.79 -2.00 6.99
N ALA A 75 0.82 -2.72 6.43
CA ALA A 75 1.03 -4.05 5.89
C ALA A 75 0.72 -4.06 4.39
N VAL A 76 1.56 -4.76 3.64
CA VAL A 76 1.38 -5.05 2.23
C VAL A 76 1.29 -6.57 2.09
N PHE A 77 0.36 -7.03 1.27
CA PHE A 77 0.17 -8.44 0.95
C PHE A 77 0.06 -8.64 -0.55
N VAL A 78 0.69 -9.68 -1.09
CA VAL A 78 0.54 -10.08 -2.49
C VAL A 78 -0.15 -11.42 -2.57
N SER A 79 -1.20 -11.49 -3.39
CA SER A 79 -1.87 -12.75 -3.72
C SER A 79 -1.03 -13.53 -4.73
N GLU A 80 -0.22 -14.46 -4.23
CA GLU A 80 0.58 -15.40 -5.03
C GLU A 80 0.37 -16.82 -4.48
N ASN A 81 0.30 -17.80 -5.38
CA ASN A 81 0.01 -19.19 -5.02
C ASN A 81 1.27 -19.96 -4.63
N ASP A 82 2.43 -19.55 -5.13
CA ASP A 82 3.69 -20.23 -4.86
C ASP A 82 4.37 -19.66 -3.59
N PRO A 83 4.49 -20.46 -2.51
CA PRO A 83 5.07 -20.01 -1.24
C PRO A 83 6.58 -19.77 -1.32
N ASN A 84 7.23 -20.10 -2.43
CA ASN A 84 8.64 -19.81 -2.66
C ASN A 84 8.88 -18.35 -3.07
N PHE A 85 7.83 -17.61 -3.41
CA PHE A 85 7.94 -16.17 -3.57
C PHE A 85 7.87 -15.44 -2.23
N ALA A 86 8.54 -14.30 -2.18
CA ALA A 86 8.40 -13.31 -1.14
C ALA A 86 8.18 -11.94 -1.76
N VAL A 87 7.40 -11.09 -1.10
CA VAL A 87 7.23 -9.69 -1.50
C VAL A 87 8.37 -8.86 -0.89
N VAL A 88 8.97 -8.03 -1.74
CA VAL A 88 9.99 -7.06 -1.33
C VAL A 88 9.46 -5.66 -1.60
N LEU A 89 9.41 -4.81 -0.57
CA LEU A 89 9.19 -3.37 -0.70
C LEU A 89 10.45 -2.77 -1.34
N GLU A 90 10.35 -2.24 -2.56
CA GLU A 90 11.46 -1.56 -3.23
C GLU A 90 11.55 -0.11 -2.76
N ASP A 91 10.52 0.68 -3.03
CA ASP A 91 10.40 2.04 -2.52
C ASP A 91 9.02 2.24 -1.88
N CYS A 92 8.98 2.92 -0.74
CA CYS A 92 7.75 3.44 -0.17
C CYS A 92 7.94 4.93 0.11
N TYR A 93 7.03 5.76 -0.38
CA TYR A 93 7.13 7.20 -0.30
C TYR A 93 5.76 7.85 -0.15
N THR A 94 5.75 9.06 0.39
CA THR A 94 4.53 9.87 0.50
C THR A 94 4.55 11.08 -0.41
N THR A 95 3.35 11.54 -0.79
CA THR A 95 3.11 12.71 -1.65
C THR A 95 1.88 13.48 -1.13
N ASN A 96 1.64 14.68 -1.66
CA ASN A 96 0.42 15.47 -1.38
C ASN A 96 -0.69 15.23 -2.42
N SER A 97 -0.58 14.20 -3.28
CA SER A 97 -1.57 13.89 -4.30
C SER A 97 -1.74 12.39 -4.48
N SER A 98 -2.90 11.95 -4.98
CA SER A 98 -3.12 10.52 -5.25
C SER A 98 -2.30 9.98 -6.41
N ASN A 99 -1.56 10.84 -7.13
CA ASN A 99 -0.72 10.45 -8.25
C ASN A 99 0.65 9.93 -7.73
N PRO A 100 0.99 8.64 -7.92
CA PRO A 100 2.31 8.13 -7.54
C PRO A 100 3.44 8.83 -8.29
N GLU A 101 3.16 9.44 -9.45
CA GLU A 101 4.18 10.12 -10.24
C GLU A 101 4.48 11.57 -9.81
N ASP A 102 3.86 12.06 -8.74
CA ASP A 102 4.14 13.40 -8.19
C ASP A 102 5.65 13.60 -7.96
N HIS A 103 6.17 14.78 -8.30
CA HIS A 103 7.60 15.08 -8.14
C HIS A 103 7.99 15.26 -6.67
N MET A 104 7.07 15.70 -5.82
CA MET A 104 7.33 15.90 -4.40
C MET A 104 7.11 14.60 -3.62
N ARG A 105 8.14 13.75 -3.62
CA ARG A 105 8.15 12.44 -2.94
C ARG A 105 9.00 12.47 -1.67
N TYR A 106 8.45 11.99 -0.57
CA TYR A 106 9.17 11.81 0.68
C TYR A 106 9.35 10.32 0.96
N TYR A 107 10.56 9.81 0.76
CA TYR A 107 10.84 8.38 0.86
C TYR A 107 10.95 7.92 2.32
N LEU A 108 10.11 6.96 2.70
CA LEU A 108 10.17 6.22 3.95
C LEU A 108 11.11 5.01 3.82
N ILE A 109 10.97 4.30 2.70
CA ILE A 109 11.82 3.19 2.29
C ILE A 109 12.33 3.53 0.90
N HIS A 110 13.64 3.44 0.71
CA HIS A 110 14.26 3.62 -0.59
C HIS A 110 15.24 2.49 -0.88
N SER A 111 15.18 1.93 -2.09
CA SER A 111 16.04 0.80 -2.49
C SER A 111 16.03 -0.37 -1.49
N ARG A 112 14.83 -0.67 -0.95
CA ARG A 112 14.49 -1.74 0.00
C ARG A 112 14.84 -1.49 1.46
N CYS A 113 15.39 -0.33 1.77
CA CYS A 113 15.88 0.02 3.11
C CYS A 113 15.19 1.26 3.68
N PRO A 114 14.99 1.35 5.01
CA PRO A 114 14.43 2.54 5.63
C PRO A 114 15.38 3.73 5.43
N THR A 115 14.83 4.88 5.06
CA THR A 115 15.61 6.10 4.83
C THR A 115 16.20 6.65 6.13
N ASP A 116 15.39 6.67 7.20
CA ASP A 116 15.84 7.05 8.55
C ASP A 116 15.26 6.07 9.60
N PRO A 117 16.10 5.28 10.28
CA PRO A 117 15.65 4.30 11.27
C PRO A 117 15.01 4.92 12.52
N ARG A 118 15.10 6.24 12.73
CA ARG A 118 14.40 6.94 13.81
C ARG A 118 12.92 7.16 13.52
N TYR A 119 12.57 7.26 12.24
CA TYR A 119 11.21 7.54 11.80
C TYR A 119 10.55 6.34 11.14
N VAL A 120 11.32 5.40 10.60
CA VAL A 120 10.80 4.23 9.87
C VAL A 120 11.44 2.95 10.39
N SER A 121 10.61 1.97 10.75
CA SER A 121 11.04 0.65 11.17
C SER A 121 10.45 -0.41 10.25
N VAL A 122 11.29 -1.25 9.64
CA VAL A 122 10.84 -2.35 8.80
C VAL A 122 10.74 -3.61 9.67
N ILE A 123 9.53 -4.14 9.84
CA ILE A 123 9.26 -5.34 10.65
C ILE A 123 9.46 -6.61 9.81
N GLU A 124 8.94 -6.62 8.58
CA GLU A 124 8.97 -7.77 7.68
C GLU A 124 9.16 -7.29 6.24
N ASN A 125 10.19 -7.78 5.55
CA ASN A 125 10.42 -7.48 4.12
C ASN A 125 11.21 -8.62 3.47
N GLY A 126 10.68 -9.23 2.41
CA GLY A 126 11.34 -10.32 1.69
C GLY A 126 11.35 -11.69 2.38
N GLN A 127 10.54 -11.89 3.43
CA GLN A 127 10.45 -13.16 4.17
C GLN A 127 9.27 -14.03 3.70
N SER A 128 8.12 -13.39 3.45
CA SER A 128 6.88 -14.04 3.03
C SER A 128 6.18 -13.21 1.95
N LEU A 129 4.94 -13.57 1.61
CA LEU A 129 4.06 -12.75 0.76
C LEU A 129 3.47 -11.54 1.50
N HIS A 130 3.89 -11.33 2.74
CA HIS A 130 3.61 -10.14 3.54
C HIS A 130 4.88 -9.29 3.71
N ALA A 131 4.69 -7.98 3.68
CA ALA A 131 5.67 -7.02 4.16
C ALA A 131 5.00 -6.06 5.14
N ARG A 132 5.74 -5.66 6.17
CA ARG A 132 5.23 -4.85 7.29
C ARG A 132 6.27 -3.84 7.70
N PHE A 133 5.85 -2.60 7.88
CA PHE A 133 6.70 -1.54 8.42
C PHE A 133 5.86 -0.59 9.28
N SER A 134 6.53 0.22 10.10
CA SER A 134 5.92 1.36 10.77
C SER A 134 6.66 2.63 10.38
N ALA A 135 5.93 3.73 10.32
CA ALA A 135 6.49 5.03 9.98
C ALA A 135 5.83 6.15 10.80
N LEU A 136 6.65 7.08 11.28
CA LEU A 136 6.19 8.38 11.77
C LEU A 136 6.00 9.29 10.55
N LEU A 137 4.75 9.62 10.26
CA LEU A 137 4.40 10.56 9.20
C LEU A 137 4.30 11.97 9.76
N PHE A 138 4.64 12.95 8.93
CA PHE A 138 4.48 14.36 9.24
C PHE A 138 3.68 15.04 8.11
N PRO A 139 2.89 16.08 8.42
CA PRO A 139 2.25 16.90 7.41
C PRO A 139 3.30 17.43 6.44
N LEU A 140 3.03 17.23 5.15
CA LEU A 140 3.89 17.75 4.10
C LEU A 140 3.59 19.24 3.90
N HIS A 141 4.63 20.03 3.62
CA HIS A 141 4.48 21.46 3.37
C HIS A 141 3.80 21.66 2.00
N GLY A 142 2.86 22.60 1.87
CA GLY A 142 2.24 22.90 0.56
C GLY A 142 0.74 23.15 0.53
N GLY A 143 0.10 23.55 1.64
CA GLY A 143 -1.30 23.96 1.68
C GLY A 143 -2.34 22.82 1.59
N ASN A 144 -1.98 21.68 0.99
CA ASN A 144 -2.80 20.47 1.01
C ASN A 144 -2.46 19.60 2.25
N PRO A 145 -3.40 19.40 3.20
CA PRO A 145 -3.16 18.59 4.40
C PRO A 145 -3.22 17.07 4.13
N TYR A 146 -3.65 16.64 2.95
CA TYR A 146 -3.77 15.24 2.59
C TYR A 146 -2.43 14.64 2.18
N VAL A 147 -2.10 13.50 2.77
CA VAL A 147 -0.93 12.69 2.45
C VAL A 147 -1.38 11.38 1.82
N PHE A 148 -0.72 10.97 0.75
CA PHE A 148 -0.89 9.66 0.12
C PHE A 148 0.39 8.85 0.28
N LEU A 149 0.24 7.56 0.55
CA LEU A 149 1.35 6.62 0.69
C LEU A 149 1.37 5.69 -0.52
N HIS A 150 2.51 5.62 -1.18
CA HIS A 150 2.76 4.79 -2.33
C HIS A 150 3.87 3.79 -2.02
N CYS A 151 3.73 2.54 -2.44
CA CYS A 151 4.81 1.56 -2.39
C CYS A 151 4.96 0.83 -3.72
N THR A 152 6.19 0.78 -4.23
CA THR A 152 6.60 -0.10 -5.33
C THR A 152 7.10 -1.42 -4.77
N LEU A 153 6.75 -2.51 -5.44
CA LEU A 153 6.94 -3.87 -4.93
C LEU A 153 7.62 -4.73 -5.98
N ARG A 154 8.36 -5.74 -5.51
CA ARG A 154 8.95 -6.79 -6.34
C ARG A 154 8.59 -8.15 -5.78
N LEU A 155 8.26 -9.10 -6.64
CA LEU A 155 8.24 -10.52 -6.27
C LEU A 155 9.64 -11.11 -6.38
N CYS A 156 10.07 -11.79 -5.33
CA CYS A 156 11.38 -12.41 -5.25
C CYS A 156 11.26 -13.92 -5.05
N ASP A 157 11.83 -14.71 -5.97
CA ASP A 157 11.91 -16.17 -5.82
C ASP A 157 13.06 -16.56 -4.87
N LYS A 158 12.70 -17.07 -3.69
CA LYS A 158 13.63 -17.50 -2.63
C LYS A 158 14.54 -18.66 -3.05
N ARG A 159 14.21 -19.39 -4.12
CA ARG A 159 15.05 -20.48 -4.66
C ARG A 159 16.29 -19.95 -5.38
N THR A 160 16.18 -18.76 -5.96
CA THR A 160 17.20 -18.20 -6.87
C THR A 160 18.12 -17.22 -6.17
N GLN A 161 17.60 -16.49 -5.18
CA GLN A 161 18.33 -15.40 -4.53
C GLN A 161 17.84 -15.18 -3.10
N ASN A 162 18.66 -14.49 -2.30
CA ASN A 162 18.21 -14.01 -0.99
C ASN A 162 17.29 -12.80 -1.16
N CYS A 163 16.05 -12.91 -0.66
CA CYS A 163 15.04 -11.88 -0.79
C CYS A 163 15.07 -10.84 0.34
N VAL A 164 15.68 -11.16 1.48
CA VAL A 164 15.71 -10.25 2.64
C VAL A 164 16.77 -9.18 2.43
N PRO A 165 16.39 -7.89 2.33
CA PRO A 165 17.32 -6.82 2.04
C PRO A 165 18.34 -6.63 3.16
N HIS A 166 19.59 -6.38 2.78
CA HIS A 166 20.69 -6.11 3.71
C HIS A 166 21.03 -4.62 3.71
N CYS A 167 20.49 -3.89 4.69
CA CYS A 167 20.67 -2.45 4.80
C CYS A 167 22.00 -2.11 5.47
N ARG A 168 23.07 -1.97 4.67
CA ARG A 168 24.34 -1.36 5.10
C ARG A 168 24.36 0.11 4.72
N ARG A 169 25.03 0.97 5.50
CA ARG A 169 25.10 2.44 5.31
C ARG A 169 25.71 2.93 3.96
N ARG A 170 25.96 2.06 2.98
CA ARG A 170 26.41 2.49 1.64
C ARG A 170 25.20 2.73 0.76
N THR A 171 25.18 3.89 0.10
CA THR A 171 24.28 4.25 -0.99
C THR A 171 24.39 3.19 -2.08
N TYR A 172 23.36 2.34 -2.19
CA TYR A 172 23.24 1.36 -3.26
C TYR A 172 22.74 2.09 -4.51
N ARG A 173 23.34 1.83 -5.68
CA ARG A 173 22.80 2.34 -6.95
C ARG A 173 21.56 1.52 -7.30
N SER A 174 20.45 2.17 -7.61
CA SER A 174 19.24 1.51 -8.08
C SER A 174 19.55 0.71 -9.35
N VAL A 175 19.14 -0.56 -9.34
CA VAL A 175 19.05 -1.36 -10.58
C VAL A 175 17.59 -1.37 -10.92
N GLU A 176 17.21 -0.64 -11.95
CA GLU A 176 15.88 -0.65 -12.51
C GLU A 176 15.62 -2.07 -13.04
N ASN A 177 14.74 -2.81 -12.38
CA ASN A 177 14.49 -4.22 -12.67
C ASN A 177 13.10 -4.37 -13.30
N GLN A 178 13.00 -5.13 -14.40
CA GLN A 178 11.78 -5.31 -15.19
C GLN A 178 10.62 -6.02 -14.47
N ASP A 179 10.84 -6.58 -13.27
CA ASP A 179 9.84 -7.32 -12.49
C ASP A 179 9.12 -6.48 -11.41
N GLN A 180 9.15 -5.15 -11.53
CA GLN A 180 8.48 -4.26 -10.59
C GLN A 180 6.96 -4.27 -10.82
N LEU A 181 6.20 -4.52 -9.74
CA LEU A 181 4.74 -4.40 -9.72
C LEU A 181 4.36 -2.91 -9.75
N HIS A 182 3.16 -2.61 -10.24
CA HIS A 182 2.64 -1.24 -10.18
C HIS A 182 2.60 -0.73 -8.74
N PRO A 183 2.86 0.57 -8.51
CA PRO A 183 2.79 1.15 -7.19
C PRO A 183 1.40 0.96 -6.57
N VAL A 184 1.34 0.41 -5.36
CA VAL A 184 0.10 0.37 -4.58
C VAL A 184 -0.01 1.66 -3.79
N THR A 185 -1.18 2.29 -3.84
CA THR A 185 -1.43 3.59 -3.23
C THR A 185 -2.53 3.47 -2.18
N ILE A 186 -2.35 4.14 -1.04
CA ILE A 186 -3.38 4.28 0.00
C ILE A 186 -3.43 5.71 0.52
N GLY A 187 -4.63 6.17 0.85
CA GLY A 187 -4.92 7.51 1.32
C GLY A 187 -6.32 7.96 0.88
N PRO A 188 -6.71 9.20 1.20
CA PRO A 188 -5.90 10.23 1.86
C PRO A 188 -5.71 10.00 3.37
N ILE A 189 -4.56 10.44 3.89
CA ILE A 189 -4.21 10.47 5.32
C ILE A 189 -4.15 11.94 5.76
N THR A 190 -4.86 12.28 6.83
CA THR A 190 -4.82 13.58 7.51
C THR A 190 -4.35 13.42 8.93
N PHE A 191 -4.15 14.55 9.59
CA PHE A 191 -3.66 14.58 10.94
C PHE A 191 -4.54 15.38 11.88
N GLU A 192 -4.59 14.97 13.15
CA GLU A 192 -5.28 15.65 14.26
C GLU A 192 -4.36 15.89 15.46
#